data_AF-A0A930GUE2-F1
#
_entry.id   AF-A0A930GUE2-F1
#
_cell.length_a   1.000
_cell.length_b   1.000
_cell.length_c   1.000
_cell.angle_alpha   90.00
_cell.angle_beta   90.00
_cell.angle_gamma   90.00
#
_symmetry.space_group_name_H-M   'P 1'
#
loop_
_entity.id
_entity.type
_entity.pdbx_description
1 polymer ?
#
loop_
_entity_poly.entity_id
_entity_poly.type
_entity_poly.pdbx_seq_one_letter_code
_entity_poly.pdbx_strand_id
1 'polypeptide(L)'
;MIKKGFLIGLLLFGIFFGAGNLIFPAELGFRAGENFYPAILGFVLSGVGIAIITLVLGTMVKGGYKNEISIKVDPHYATAYLTLLYLSIGPFFAIPRTAGTSFSIGIAPVTGTGRLPLLIFSAIYFLFAYLIAINPSKLMDRV
;
A
#
# COMPACT_ATOMS: atom_id res chain seq x y z
N MET A 1 -4.05 14.20 -21.87
CA MET A 1 -2.86 14.00 -21.01
C MET A 1 -3.11 14.33 -19.55
N ILE A 2 -3.66 15.51 -19.22
CA ILE A 2 -3.90 15.96 -17.83
C ILE A 2 -4.82 15.01 -17.04
N LYS A 3 -5.93 14.53 -17.64
CA LYS A 3 -6.83 13.55 -16.99
C LYS A 3 -6.13 12.24 -16.59
N LYS A 4 -5.23 11.72 -17.44
CA LYS A 4 -4.47 10.49 -17.15
C LYS A 4 -3.39 10.72 -16.09
N GLY A 5 -2.71 11.87 -16.13
CA GLY A 5 -1.71 12.25 -15.12
C GLY A 5 -2.32 12.44 -13.73
N PHE A 6 -3.50 13.08 -13.66
CA PHE A 6 -4.25 13.21 -12.40
C PHE A 6 -4.67 11.85 -11.83
N LEU A 7 -5.17 10.95 -12.68
CA LEU A 7 -5.57 9.60 -12.26
C LEU A 7 -4.39 8.77 -11.76
N ILE A 8 -3.26 8.83 -12.46
CA ILE A 8 -2.01 8.17 -12.02
C ILE A 8 -1.53 8.80 -10.71
N GLY A 9 -1.59 10.12 -10.57
CA GLY A 9 -1.27 10.82 -9.33
C GLY A 9 -2.17 10.39 -8.17
N LEU A 10 -3.47 10.22 -8.39
CA LEU A 10 -4.42 9.75 -7.39
C LEU A 10 -4.17 8.28 -7.00
N LEU A 11 -3.83 7.43 -7.97
CA LEU A 11 -3.47 6.03 -7.71
C LEU A 11 -2.16 5.92 -6.93
N LEU A 12 -1.14 6.68 -7.32
CA LEU A 12 0.14 6.74 -6.61
C LEU A 12 -0.06 7.31 -5.20
N PHE A 13 -0.87 8.37 -5.07
CA PHE A 13 -1.28 8.88 -3.77
C PHE A 13 -1.95 7.77 -2.95
N GLY A 14 -2.94 7.04 -3.49
CA GLY A 14 -3.58 5.94 -2.76
C GLY A 14 -2.61 4.83 -2.31
N ILE A 15 -1.59 4.52 -3.12
CA ILE A 15 -0.53 3.55 -2.77
C ILE A 15 0.33 4.08 -1.60
N PHE A 16 0.74 5.35 -1.64
CA PHE A 16 1.58 5.96 -0.60
C PHE A 16 0.79 6.47 0.61
N PHE A 17 -0.50 6.75 0.49
CA PHE A 17 -1.41 7.22 1.53
C PHE A 17 -2.33 6.10 2.01
N GLY A 18 -1.84 4.85 1.95
CA GLY A 18 -2.52 3.69 2.49
C GLY A 18 -2.65 3.76 4.02
N ALA A 19 -3.37 2.79 4.59
CA ALA A 19 -3.74 2.80 6.01
C ALA A 19 -2.53 2.97 6.97
N GLY A 20 -1.36 2.41 6.62
CA GLY A 20 -0.13 2.59 7.40
C GLY A 20 0.33 4.06 7.46
N ASN A 21 0.40 4.74 6.32
CA ASN A 21 0.87 6.13 6.25
C ASN A 21 -0.17 7.15 6.72
N LEU A 22 -1.39 6.71 7.04
CA LEU A 22 -2.40 7.55 7.70
C LEU A 22 -2.35 7.40 9.23
N ILE A 23 -2.01 6.22 9.75
CA ILE A 23 -2.10 5.91 11.19
C ILE A 23 -0.77 6.12 11.89
N PHE A 24 0.32 5.65 11.28
CA PHE A 24 1.63 5.72 11.90
C PHE A 24 2.08 7.15 12.18
N PRO A 25 1.84 8.17 11.31
CA PRO A 25 2.23 9.55 11.63
C PRO A 25 1.48 10.12 12.83
N ALA A 26 0.18 9.84 12.94
CA ALA A 26 -0.64 10.32 14.05
C ALA A 26 -0.20 9.68 15.37
N GLU A 27 0.00 8.36 15.38
CA GLU A 27 0.49 7.62 16.55
C GLU A 27 1.92 8.02 16.92
N LEU A 28 2.81 8.16 15.92
CA LEU A 28 4.19 8.58 16.12
C LEU A 28 4.25 10.00 16.66
N GLY A 29 3.45 10.92 16.10
CA GLY A 29 3.36 12.30 16.56
C GLY A 29 2.84 12.38 18.00
N PHE A 30 1.83 11.59 18.35
CA PHE A 30 1.32 11.51 19.72
C PHE A 30 2.39 10.99 20.70
N ARG A 31 3.13 9.95 20.32
CA ARG A 31 4.21 9.39 21.16
C ARG A 31 5.48 10.25 21.21
N ALA A 32 5.71 11.10 20.21
CA ALA A 32 6.92 11.90 20.10
C ALA A 32 6.98 13.02 21.16
N GLY A 33 5.85 13.47 21.68
CA GLY A 33 5.78 14.55 22.67
C GLY A 33 6.51 15.80 22.17
N GLU A 34 7.51 16.26 22.94
CA GLU A 34 8.34 17.43 22.58
C GLU A 34 9.22 17.20 21.34
N ASN A 35 9.51 15.94 20.99
CA ASN A 35 10.35 15.56 19.85
C ASN A 35 9.54 15.38 18.55
N PHE A 36 8.41 16.06 18.41
CA PHE A 36 7.52 15.93 17.25
C PHE A 36 8.24 16.16 15.91
N TYR A 37 8.97 17.26 15.78
CA TYR A 37 9.66 17.63 14.55
C TYR A 37 10.70 16.59 14.09
N PRO A 38 11.66 16.15 14.93
CA PRO A 38 12.60 15.11 14.52
C PRO A 38 11.92 13.76 14.25
N ALA A 39 10.87 13.39 14.99
CA ALA A 39 10.14 12.13 14.76
C ALA A 39 9.42 12.12 13.40
N ILE A 40 8.71 13.20 13.06
CA ILE A 40 8.00 13.32 11.78
C ILE A 40 8.99 13.44 10.61
N LEU A 41 10.08 14.19 10.75
CA LEU A 41 11.12 14.25 9.70
C LEU A 41 11.73 12.87 9.46
N GLY A 42 12.05 12.12 10.51
CA GLY A 42 12.54 10.75 10.39
C GLY A 42 11.53 9.84 9.67
N PHE A 43 10.25 9.95 10.01
CA PHE A 43 9.18 9.20 9.34
C PHE A 43 9.05 9.56 7.85
N VAL A 44 9.03 10.85 7.52
CA VAL A 44 8.89 11.31 6.13
C VAL A 44 10.09 10.88 5.30
N LEU A 45 11.31 11.04 5.81
CA LEU A 45 12.52 10.67 5.09
C LEU A 45 12.62 9.15 4.85
N SER A 46 12.35 8.35 5.88
CA SER A 46 12.48 6.89 5.78
C SER A 46 11.27 6.21 5.13
N GLY A 47 10.05 6.57 5.53
CA GLY A 47 8.81 5.91 5.10
C GLY A 47 8.31 6.37 3.73
N VAL A 48 8.44 7.66 3.42
CA VAL A 48 7.92 8.25 2.17
C VAL A 48 9.05 8.57 1.20
N GLY A 49 10.12 9.20 1.69
CA GLY A 49 11.25 9.67 0.87
C GLY A 49 11.93 8.54 0.10
N ILE A 50 12.32 7.46 0.80
CA ILE A 50 12.94 6.30 0.16
C ILE A 50 11.99 5.68 -0.88
N ALA A 51 10.70 5.54 -0.57
CA ALA A 51 9.73 4.93 -1.48
C ALA A 51 9.54 5.75 -2.77
N ILE A 52 9.51 7.09 -2.67
CA ILE A 52 9.48 7.99 -3.83
C ILE A 52 10.78 7.87 -4.64
N ILE A 53 11.95 7.86 -3.97
CA ILE A 53 13.24 7.70 -4.65
C ILE A 53 13.27 6.36 -5.41
N THR A 54 12.85 5.26 -4.79
CA THR A 54 12.78 3.94 -5.43
C THR A 54 11.84 3.95 -6.64
N LEU A 55 10.69 4.62 -6.56
CA LEU A 55 9.76 4.76 -7.68
C LEU A 55 10.40 5.53 -8.84
N VAL A 56 11.02 6.68 -8.56
CA VAL A 56 11.69 7.51 -9.57
C VAL A 56 12.84 6.75 -10.23
N LEU A 57 13.68 6.08 -9.45
CA LEU A 57 14.75 5.24 -9.99
C LEU A 57 14.18 4.10 -10.83
N GLY A 58 13.07 3.49 -10.39
CA GLY A 58 12.39 2.42 -11.12
C GLY A 58 11.87 2.86 -12.50
N THR A 59 11.42 4.11 -12.66
CA THR A 59 10.99 4.62 -13.98
C THR A 59 12.16 4.92 -14.92
N MET A 60 13.37 5.13 -14.38
CA MET A 60 14.58 5.36 -15.16
C MET A 60 15.22 4.06 -15.67
N VAL A 61 14.88 2.90 -15.08
CA VAL A 61 15.40 1.58 -15.49
C VAL A 61 14.71 1.10 -16.76
N LYS A 62 15.45 1.08 -17.88
CA LYS A 62 14.96 0.58 -19.17
C LYS A 62 14.83 -0.96 -19.14
N GLY A 63 13.63 -1.47 -19.39
CA GLY A 63 13.33 -2.92 -19.33
C GLY A 63 12.83 -3.42 -17.97
N GLY A 64 12.75 -2.55 -16.96
CA GLY A 64 12.19 -2.85 -15.64
C GLY A 64 13.04 -3.77 -14.77
N TYR A 65 12.59 -3.97 -13.53
CA TYR A 65 13.33 -4.72 -12.51
C TYR A 65 13.61 -6.19 -12.90
N LYS A 66 12.71 -6.83 -13.65
CA LYS A 66 12.90 -8.22 -14.10
C LYS A 66 14.13 -8.36 -15.00
N ASN A 67 14.26 -7.47 -15.98
CA ASN A 67 15.36 -7.49 -16.93
C ASN A 67 16.71 -7.26 -16.25
N GLU A 68 16.79 -6.23 -15.40
CA GLU A 68 18.00 -5.92 -14.63
C GLU A 68 18.45 -7.06 -13.71
N ILE A 69 17.51 -7.71 -13.02
CA ILE A 69 17.84 -8.84 -12.14
C ILE A 69 18.27 -10.05 -12.98
N SER A 70 17.62 -10.33 -14.11
CA SER A 70 17.98 -11.47 -14.97
C SER A 70 19.31 -11.32 -15.71
N ILE A 71 19.82 -10.09 -15.86
CA ILE A 71 21.16 -9.85 -16.43
C ILE A 71 22.25 -10.15 -15.38
N LYS A 72 21.94 -9.93 -14.10
CA LYS A 72 22.88 -10.09 -12.98
C LYS A 72 22.79 -11.47 -12.31
N VAL A 73 21.68 -12.18 -12.49
CA VAL A 73 21.36 -13.46 -11.84
C VAL A 73 20.59 -14.36 -12.81
N ASP A 74 20.60 -15.67 -12.57
CA ASP A 74 19.82 -16.64 -13.36
C ASP A 74 18.33 -16.22 -13.55
N PRO A 75 17.77 -16.33 -14.78
CA PRO A 75 16.39 -15.94 -15.09
C PRO A 75 15.30 -16.66 -14.27
N HIS A 76 15.53 -17.91 -13.87
CA HIS A 76 14.59 -18.65 -13.04
C HIS A 76 14.59 -18.11 -11.63
N TYR A 77 15.77 -17.79 -11.08
CA TYR A 77 15.88 -17.11 -9.79
C TYR A 77 15.19 -15.73 -9.80
N ALA A 78 15.44 -14.92 -10.84
CA ALA A 78 14.84 -13.60 -10.97
C ALA A 78 13.30 -13.66 -10.96
N THR A 79 12.75 -14.66 -11.66
CA THR A 79 11.30 -14.87 -11.72
C THR A 79 10.74 -15.33 -10.38
N ALA A 80 11.34 -16.35 -9.76
CA ALA A 80 10.91 -16.84 -8.45
C ALA A 80 10.96 -15.75 -7.37
N TYR A 81 12.05 -15.00 -7.32
CA TYR A 81 12.24 -13.89 -6.38
C TYR A 81 11.17 -12.81 -6.58
N LEU A 82 10.93 -12.35 -7.81
CA LEU A 82 9.94 -11.31 -8.07
C LEU A 82 8.51 -11.78 -7.78
N THR A 83 8.18 -13.04 -8.08
CA THR A 83 6.88 -13.61 -7.72
C THR A 83 6.69 -13.61 -6.20
N LEU A 84 7.67 -14.11 -5.44
CA LEU A 84 7.61 -14.11 -3.98
C LEU A 84 7.52 -12.69 -3.40
N LEU A 85 8.28 -11.75 -3.98
CA LEU A 85 8.27 -10.35 -3.58
C LEU A 85 6.88 -9.73 -3.78
N TYR A 86 6.28 -9.91 -4.96
CA TYR A 86 4.96 -9.36 -5.25
C TYR A 86 3.85 -9.99 -4.42
N LEU A 87 3.90 -11.31 -4.21
CA LEU A 87 2.95 -12.01 -3.33
C LEU A 87 3.07 -11.52 -1.88
N SER A 88 4.29 -11.30 -1.41
CA SER A 88 4.56 -10.80 -0.06
C SER A 88 4.01 -9.40 0.13
N ILE A 89 4.32 -8.47 -0.79
CA ILE A 89 3.92 -7.07 -0.66
C ILE A 89 2.39 -6.91 -0.78
N GLY A 90 1.77 -7.53 -1.79
CA GLY A 90 0.35 -7.34 -2.08
C GLY A 90 -0.55 -8.31 -1.29
N PRO A 91 -0.78 -9.54 -1.80
CA PRO A 91 -1.71 -10.51 -1.21
C PRO A 91 -1.48 -10.88 0.24
N PHE A 92 -0.22 -11.04 0.67
CA PHE A 92 0.06 -11.54 2.02
C PHE A 92 0.22 -10.44 3.05
N PHE A 93 0.65 -9.24 2.66
CA PHE A 93 0.89 -8.14 3.60
C PHE A 93 -0.13 -7.02 3.46
N ALA A 94 -0.18 -6.33 2.32
CA ALA A 94 -1.00 -5.13 2.17
C ALA A 94 -2.51 -5.43 2.27
N ILE A 95 -3.00 -6.47 1.57
CA ILE A 95 -4.44 -6.78 1.50
C ILE A 95 -5.03 -7.15 2.87
N PRO A 96 -4.43 -8.05 3.68
CA PRO A 96 -4.94 -8.33 5.03
C PRO A 96 -4.78 -7.14 5.97
N ARG A 97 -3.70 -6.36 5.82
CA ARG A 97 -3.42 -5.21 6.69
C ARG A 97 -4.46 -4.13 6.53
N THR A 98 -4.88 -3.78 5.31
CA THR A 98 -5.89 -2.72 5.11
C THR A 98 -7.22 -3.10 5.75
N ALA A 99 -7.68 -4.35 5.59
CA ALA A 99 -8.92 -4.83 6.20
C ALA A 99 -8.84 -4.80 7.74
N GLY A 100 -7.76 -5.33 8.34
CA GLY A 100 -7.60 -5.35 9.79
C GLY A 100 -7.51 -3.95 10.39
N THR A 101 -6.81 -3.04 9.71
CA THR A 101 -6.67 -1.66 10.12
C THR A 101 -7.98 -0.85 10.00
N SER A 102 -8.73 -1.02 8.90
CA SER A 102 -10.05 -0.41 8.75
C SER A 102 -11.03 -0.91 9.82
N PHE A 103 -10.96 -2.19 10.19
CA PHE A 103 -11.74 -2.73 11.30
C PHE A 103 -11.35 -2.08 12.63
N SER A 104 -10.05 -2.05 12.97
CA SER A 104 -9.58 -1.58 14.28
C SER A 104 -9.93 -0.11 14.56
N ILE A 105 -10.01 0.72 13.52
CA ILE A 105 -10.31 2.14 13.66
C ILE A 105 -11.79 2.43 13.47
N GLY A 106 -12.43 1.82 12.47
CA GLY A 106 -13.79 2.16 12.09
C GLY A 106 -14.88 1.42 12.86
N ILE A 107 -14.65 0.16 13.21
CA ILE A 107 -15.71 -0.74 13.70
C ILE A 107 -15.43 -1.27 15.11
N ALA A 108 -14.17 -1.58 15.42
CA ALA A 108 -13.79 -2.11 16.74
C ALA A 108 -14.20 -1.21 17.92
N PRO A 109 -14.18 0.14 17.84
CA PRO A 109 -14.68 0.99 18.93
C PRO A 109 -16.19 0.83 19.22
N VAL A 110 -16.97 0.36 18.25
CA VAL A 110 -18.44 0.23 18.34
C VAL A 110 -18.86 -1.21 18.66
N THR A 111 -18.23 -2.19 18.04
CA THR A 111 -18.63 -3.61 18.13
C THR A 111 -17.75 -4.44 19.07
N GLY A 112 -16.65 -3.87 19.57
CA GLY A 112 -15.60 -4.60 20.28
C GLY A 112 -14.68 -5.40 19.35
N THR A 113 -13.63 -5.98 19.92
CA THR A 113 -12.54 -6.69 19.22
C THR A 113 -12.78 -8.20 19.06
N GLY A 114 -14.04 -8.64 19.07
CA GLY A 114 -14.40 -10.05 18.95
C GLY A 114 -14.04 -10.65 17.59
N ARG A 115 -13.78 -11.98 17.57
CA ARG A 115 -13.51 -12.73 16.32
C ARG A 115 -14.67 -12.67 15.33
N LEU A 116 -15.91 -12.63 15.82
CA LEU A 116 -17.11 -12.62 15.00
C LEU A 116 -17.32 -11.27 14.28
N PRO A 117 -17.27 -10.10 14.95
CA PRO A 117 -17.26 -8.80 14.27
C PRO A 117 -16.16 -8.64 13.22
N LEU A 118 -14.94 -9.09 13.53
CA LEU A 118 -13.82 -9.04 12.58
C LEU A 118 -14.11 -9.87 11.33
N LEU A 119 -14.61 -11.10 11.49
CA LEU A 119 -14.90 -12.00 10.37
C LEU A 119 -15.99 -11.42 9.47
N ILE A 120 -17.08 -10.90 10.05
CA ILE A 120 -18.17 -10.27 9.31
C ILE A 120 -17.65 -9.04 8.54
N PHE A 121 -16.90 -8.17 9.21
CA PHE A 121 -16.34 -6.98 8.57
C PHE A 121 -15.38 -7.34 7.43
N SER A 122 -14.45 -8.27 7.66
CA SER A 122 -13.49 -8.70 6.63
C SER A 122 -14.20 -9.34 5.43
N ALA A 123 -15.24 -10.15 5.66
CA ALA A 123 -16.02 -10.74 4.58
C ALA A 123 -16.69 -9.67 3.71
N ILE A 124 -17.33 -8.67 4.35
CA ILE A 124 -17.95 -7.54 3.64
C ILE A 124 -16.90 -6.72 2.90
N TYR A 125 -15.78 -6.37 3.57
CA TYR A 125 -14.70 -5.58 3.00
C TYR A 125 -14.12 -6.22 1.74
N PHE A 126 -13.77 -7.52 1.80
CA PHE A 126 -13.21 -8.22 0.65
C PHE A 126 -14.24 -8.49 -0.45
N LEU A 127 -15.52 -8.66 -0.11
CA LEU A 127 -16.59 -8.74 -1.10
C LEU A 127 -16.69 -7.43 -1.89
N PHE A 128 -16.73 -6.28 -1.22
CA PHE A 128 -16.75 -4.98 -1.88
C PHE A 128 -15.48 -4.74 -2.71
N ALA A 129 -14.31 -5.05 -2.14
CA ALA A 129 -13.04 -4.94 -2.86
C ALA A 129 -13.04 -5.81 -4.14
N TYR A 130 -13.55 -7.03 -4.06
CA TYR A 130 -13.68 -7.94 -5.19
C TYR A 130 -14.65 -7.42 -6.26
N LEU A 131 -15.84 -6.93 -5.85
CA LEU A 131 -16.82 -6.36 -6.77
C LEU A 131 -16.29 -5.14 -7.52
N ILE A 132 -15.45 -4.33 -6.87
CA ILE A 132 -14.76 -3.21 -7.51
C ILE A 132 -13.67 -3.72 -8.48
N ALA A 133 -12.90 -4.73 -8.06
CA ALA A 133 -11.79 -5.29 -8.82
C ALA A 133 -12.23 -6.05 -10.09
N ILE A 134 -13.44 -6.62 -10.12
CA ILE A 134 -13.93 -7.45 -11.25
C ILE A 134 -14.21 -6.64 -12.52
N ASN A 135 -14.35 -5.31 -12.42
CA ASN A 135 -14.58 -4.41 -13.57
C ASN A 135 -13.51 -3.30 -13.63
N PRO A 136 -12.23 -3.62 -13.87
CA PRO A 136 -11.15 -2.64 -13.86
C PRO A 136 -11.31 -1.60 -14.98
N SER A 137 -11.93 -1.95 -16.10
CA SER A 137 -12.21 -1.05 -17.22
C SER A 137 -13.24 0.04 -16.88
N LYS A 138 -14.16 -0.20 -15.94
CA LYS A 138 -15.10 0.83 -15.46
C LYS A 138 -14.53 1.70 -14.34
N LEU A 139 -13.40 1.36 -13.73
CA LEU A 139 -12.74 2.26 -12.76
C LEU A 139 -12.15 3.50 -13.44
N MET A 140 -11.73 3.39 -14.72
CA MET A 140 -11.30 4.55 -15.51
C MET A 140 -12.46 5.41 -16.02
N ASP A 141 -13.68 4.87 -16.10
CA ASP A 141 -14.88 5.59 -16.57
C ASP A 141 -15.80 6.06 -15.44
N ARG A 142 -15.69 5.51 -14.22
CA ARG A 142 -16.55 5.83 -13.06
C ARG A 142 -15.99 6.92 -12.13
N VAL A 143 -14.79 7.45 -12.41
CA VAL A 143 -14.14 8.52 -11.64
C VAL A 143 -13.73 9.67 -12.56
#